data_AF-A0A136I1I3-F1
#
_entry.id   AF-A0A136I1I3-F1
#
_cell.length_a   1.000
_cell.length_b   1.000
_cell.length_c   1.000
_cell.angle_alpha   90.00
_cell.angle_beta   90.00
_cell.angle_gamma   90.00
#
_symmetry.space_group_name_H-M   'P 1'
#
loop_
_entity.id
_entity.type
_entity.pdbx_description
1 polymer ?
#
loop_
_entity_poly.entity_id
_entity_poly.type
_entity_poly.pdbx_seq_one_letter_code
_entity_poly.pdbx_strand_id
1 'polypeptide(L)'
;MTDKTKNEQVKKGAVNKAKANAEKQRRFRERQKDAGKKLVRGYVTPEAKLCYDEIRDKTGWTDSEAMSNAMRLMYAAYKCGQIKLLNEWLRKNER
;
A
#
# COMPACT_ATOMS: atom_id res chain seq x y z
N MET A 1 33.80 15.69 37.77
CA MET A 1 34.02 14.77 36.62
C MET A 1 32.86 13.78 36.36
N THR A 2 31.79 13.80 37.16
CA THR A 2 30.69 12.80 37.13
C THR A 2 29.47 13.20 36.29
N ASP A 3 29.25 14.50 36.03
CA ASP A 3 28.06 14.99 35.32
C ASP A 3 28.08 14.76 33.80
N LYS A 4 29.27 14.77 33.18
CA LYS A 4 29.40 14.54 31.72
C LYS A 4 28.95 13.13 31.34
N THR A 5 29.31 12.14 32.17
CA THR A 5 29.01 10.72 31.95
C THR A 5 27.51 10.43 32.11
N LYS A 6 26.84 11.10 33.06
CA LYS A 6 25.39 11.00 33.25
C LYS A 6 24.62 11.56 32.06
N ASN A 7 25.05 12.71 31.53
CA ASN A 7 24.40 13.38 30.40
C ASN A 7 24.56 12.57 29.09
N GLU A 8 25.71 11.93 28.87
CA GLU A 8 25.91 11.02 27.74
C GLU A 8 25.04 9.77 27.80
N GLN A 9 24.88 9.17 28.98
CA GLN A 9 24.00 8.01 29.16
C GLN A 9 22.53 8.35 28.90
N VAL A 10 22.06 9.52 29.36
CA VAL A 10 20.69 10.00 29.10
C VAL A 10 20.47 10.24 27.60
N LYS A 11 21.43 10.87 26.91
CA LYS A 11 21.38 11.06 25.44
C LYS A 11 21.37 9.72 24.69
N LYS A 12 22.20 8.75 25.09
CA LYS A 12 22.23 7.40 24.50
C LYS A 12 20.89 6.68 24.67
N GLY A 13 20.28 6.79 25.84
CA GLY A 13 18.94 6.25 26.12
C GLY A 13 17.85 6.86 25.25
N ALA A 14 17.88 8.17 25.03
CA ALA A 14 16.93 8.87 24.15
C ALA A 14 17.09 8.46 22.68
N VAL A 15 18.32 8.33 22.18
CA VAL A 15 18.62 7.87 20.82
C VAL A 15 18.15 6.42 20.62
N ASN A 16 18.37 5.55 21.60
CA ASN A 16 17.91 4.15 21.54
C ASN A 16 16.37 4.05 21.51
N LYS A 17 15.67 4.88 22.29
CA LYS A 17 14.19 4.96 22.26
C LYS A 17 13.68 5.46 20.90
N ALA A 18 14.33 6.47 20.32
CA ALA A 18 13.96 6.99 19.00
C ALA A 18 14.13 5.93 17.90
N LYS A 19 15.24 5.18 17.91
CA LYS A 19 15.46 4.06 16.98
C LYS A 19 14.41 2.95 17.14
N ALA A 20 14.08 2.58 18.38
CA ALA A 20 13.04 1.58 18.65
C ALA A 20 11.65 2.01 18.15
N ASN A 21 11.30 3.30 18.30
CA ASN A 21 10.05 3.85 17.77
C ASN A 21 10.02 3.86 16.24
N ALA A 22 11.12 4.24 15.59
CA ALA A 22 11.22 4.22 14.13
C ALA A 22 11.07 2.78 13.59
N GLU A 23 11.70 1.80 14.24
CA GLU A 23 11.59 0.38 13.88
C GLU A 23 10.16 -0.15 14.11
N LYS A 24 9.50 0.24 15.21
CA LYS A 24 8.09 -0.10 15.47
C LYS A 24 7.17 0.45 14.39
N GLN A 25 7.37 1.70 13.98
CA GLN A 25 6.61 2.33 12.89
C GLN A 25 6.91 1.67 11.54
N ARG A 26 8.16 1.27 11.26
CA ARG A 26 8.52 0.51 10.06
C ARG A 26 7.77 -0.83 10.01
N ARG A 27 7.85 -1.63 11.08
CA ARG A 27 7.16 -2.93 11.18
C ARG A 27 5.65 -2.81 11.14
N PHE A 28 5.08 -1.72 11.67
CA PHE A 28 3.66 -1.46 11.57
C PHE A 28 3.25 -1.16 10.13
N ARG A 29 4.00 -0.30 9.42
CA ARG A 29 3.77 -0.02 7.99
C ARG A 29 3.93 -1.28 7.14
N GLU A 30 4.92 -2.12 7.41
CA GLU A 30 5.12 -3.40 6.73
C GLU A 30 3.94 -4.36 6.95
N ARG A 31 3.49 -4.53 8.20
CA ARG A 31 2.31 -5.35 8.53
C ARG A 31 1.03 -4.84 7.89
N GLN A 32 0.82 -3.51 7.88
CA GLN A 32 -0.35 -2.91 7.23
C GLN A 32 -0.30 -3.07 5.70
N LYS A 33 0.89 -2.95 5.10
CA LYS A 33 1.10 -3.21 3.67
C LYS A 33 0.77 -4.67 3.34
N ASP A 34 1.18 -5.62 4.17
CA ASP A 34 0.90 -7.05 3.95
C ASP A 34 -0.57 -7.42 4.22
N ALA A 35 -1.18 -6.85 5.26
CA ALA A 35 -2.59 -7.02 5.56
C ALA A 35 -3.51 -6.43 4.48
N GLY A 36 -3.18 -5.24 3.96
CA GLY A 36 -3.87 -4.63 2.82
C GLY A 36 -3.82 -5.52 1.57
N LYS A 37 -2.64 -6.08 1.26
CA LYS A 37 -2.49 -7.08 0.18
C LYS A 37 -3.37 -8.31 0.39
N LYS A 38 -3.50 -8.79 1.63
CA LYS A 38 -4.28 -9.99 1.98
C LYS A 38 -5.79 -9.77 1.89
N LEU A 39 -6.29 -8.60 2.29
CA LEU A 39 -7.71 -8.25 2.21
C LEU A 39 -8.19 -8.08 0.77
N VAL A 40 -7.37 -7.50 -0.10
CA VAL A 40 -7.70 -7.40 -1.53
C VAL A 40 -7.68 -8.80 -2.16
N ARG A 41 -6.61 -9.59 -1.95
CA ARG A 41 -6.46 -10.95 -2.54
C ARG A 41 -7.59 -11.93 -2.24
N GLY A 42 -8.33 -11.77 -1.14
CA GLY A 42 -9.43 -12.68 -0.78
C GLY A 42 -10.67 -12.57 -1.66
N TYR A 43 -10.84 -11.45 -2.39
CA TYR A 43 -12.06 -11.15 -3.15
C TYR A 43 -11.82 -10.91 -4.65
N VAL A 44 -10.57 -11.02 -5.13
CA VAL A 44 -10.23 -10.86 -6.54
C VAL A 44 -9.84 -12.19 -7.16
N THR A 45 -10.28 -12.40 -8.40
CA THR A 45 -9.86 -13.52 -9.24
C THR A 45 -8.37 -13.42 -9.57
N PRO A 46 -7.72 -14.52 -10.01
CA PRO A 46 -6.32 -14.48 -10.43
C PRO A 46 -6.02 -13.43 -11.51
N GLU A 47 -6.95 -13.23 -12.46
CA GLU A 47 -6.84 -12.27 -13.56
C GLU A 47 -6.85 -10.83 -13.03
N ALA A 48 -7.83 -10.52 -12.16
CA ALA A 48 -7.91 -9.22 -11.51
C ALA A 48 -6.68 -8.93 -10.62
N LYS A 49 -6.08 -9.96 -10.02
CA LYS A 49 -4.82 -9.83 -9.28
C LYS A 49 -3.63 -9.49 -10.20
N LEU A 50 -3.56 -10.05 -11.41
CA LEU A 50 -2.54 -9.69 -12.39
C LEU A 50 -2.69 -8.22 -12.81
N CYS A 51 -3.93 -7.78 -13.10
CA CYS A 51 -4.24 -6.37 -13.38
C CYS A 51 -3.78 -5.46 -12.22
N TYR A 52 -4.06 -5.85 -10.99
CA TYR A 52 -3.67 -5.11 -9.79
C TYR A 52 -2.14 -5.01 -9.65
N ASP A 53 -1.43 -6.13 -9.77
CA ASP A 53 0.03 -6.18 -9.65
C ASP A 53 0.67 -5.28 -10.74
N GLU A 54 0.20 -5.34 -11.99
CA GLU A 54 0.69 -4.50 -13.10
C GLU A 54 0.42 -3.00 -12.89
N ILE A 55 -0.79 -2.63 -12.45
CA ILE A 55 -1.14 -1.23 -12.15
C ILE A 55 -0.22 -0.68 -11.07
N ARG A 56 0.04 -1.47 -10.01
CA ARG A 56 0.91 -1.04 -8.93
C ARG A 56 2.36 -0.85 -9.35
N ASP A 57 2.89 -1.77 -10.14
CA ASP A 57 4.25 -1.69 -10.64
C ASP A 57 4.44 -0.44 -11.52
N LYS A 58 3.45 -0.10 -12.36
CA LYS A 58 3.50 1.07 -13.24
C LYS A 58 3.28 2.41 -12.53
N THR A 59 2.42 2.45 -11.52
CA THR A 59 1.99 3.71 -10.86
C THR A 59 2.71 4.01 -9.56
N GLY A 60 3.30 2.99 -8.93
CA GLY A 60 3.85 3.10 -7.58
C GLY A 60 2.79 3.22 -6.48
N TRP A 61 1.49 3.04 -6.79
CA TRP A 61 0.42 3.20 -5.82
C TRP A 61 0.53 2.22 -4.65
N THR A 62 0.18 2.72 -3.47
CA THR A 62 -0.17 1.88 -2.31
C THR A 62 -1.46 1.11 -2.58
N ASP A 63 -1.71 0.07 -1.80
CA ASP A 63 -2.92 -0.77 -1.92
C ASP A 63 -4.19 0.06 -1.73
N SER A 64 -4.16 1.01 -0.79
CA SER A 64 -5.28 1.92 -0.55
C SER A 64 -5.51 2.85 -1.73
N GLU A 65 -4.45 3.44 -2.29
CA GLU A 65 -4.56 4.32 -3.47
C GLU A 65 -5.08 3.56 -4.68
N ALA A 66 -4.56 2.35 -4.92
CA ALA A 66 -5.01 1.51 -6.03
C ALA A 66 -6.50 1.18 -5.93
N MET A 67 -6.98 0.78 -4.76
CA MET A 67 -8.40 0.49 -4.55
C MET A 67 -9.29 1.73 -4.66
N SER A 68 -8.90 2.84 -4.02
CA SER A 68 -9.65 4.10 -4.09
C SER A 68 -9.70 4.64 -5.52
N ASN A 69 -8.59 4.59 -6.25
CA ASN A 69 -8.54 5.06 -7.64
C ASN A 69 -9.29 4.13 -8.58
N ALA A 70 -9.21 2.80 -8.41
CA ALA A 70 -9.98 1.84 -9.20
C ALA A 70 -11.49 2.12 -9.13
N MET A 71 -12.03 2.36 -7.92
CA MET A 71 -13.45 2.70 -7.76
C MET A 71 -13.82 4.03 -8.44
N ARG A 72 -12.96 5.05 -8.33
CA ARG A 72 -13.19 6.35 -8.98
C ARG A 72 -13.12 6.26 -10.50
N LEU A 73 -12.18 5.49 -11.03
CA LEU A 73 -12.03 5.26 -12.47
C LEU A 73 -13.21 4.44 -13.03
N MET A 74 -13.67 3.43 -12.30
CA MET A 74 -14.88 2.67 -12.66
C MET A 74 -16.11 3.59 -12.70
N TYR A 75 -16.25 4.49 -11.71
CA TYR A 75 -17.31 5.50 -11.72
C TYR A 75 -17.19 6.47 -12.90
N ALA A 76 -15.97 6.95 -13.22
CA ALA A 76 -15.74 7.79 -14.39
C ALA A 76 -16.11 7.05 -15.69
N ALA A 77 -15.72 5.78 -15.83
CA ALA A 77 -16.09 4.96 -16.97
C ALA A 77 -17.61 4.80 -17.11
N TYR A 78 -18.35 4.64 -16.01
CA TYR A 78 -19.81 4.68 -16.01
C TYR A 78 -20.33 6.02 -16.55
N LYS A 79 -19.86 7.13 -15.97
CA LYS A 79 -20.32 8.48 -16.34
C LYS A 79 -20.02 8.82 -17.80
N CYS A 80 -18.94 8.28 -18.36
CA CYS A 80 -18.56 8.47 -19.75
C CYS A 80 -19.14 7.42 -20.71
N GLY A 81 -20.01 6.50 -20.24
CA GLY A 81 -20.63 5.46 -21.07
C GLY A 81 -19.65 4.38 -21.57
N GLN A 82 -18.46 4.28 -20.98
CA GLN A 82 -17.37 3.41 -21.46
C GLN A 82 -17.40 1.99 -20.89
N ILE A 83 -18.27 1.70 -19.90
CA ILE A 83 -18.28 0.39 -19.21
C ILE A 83 -18.40 -0.79 -20.18
N LYS A 84 -19.31 -0.71 -21.17
CA LYS A 84 -19.50 -1.81 -22.13
C LYS A 84 -18.22 -2.08 -22.93
N LEU A 85 -17.60 -1.02 -23.45
CA LEU A 85 -16.37 -1.10 -24.22
C LEU A 85 -15.23 -1.72 -23.38
N LEU A 86 -15.05 -1.25 -22.15
CA LEU A 86 -13.99 -1.75 -21.26
C LEU A 86 -14.23 -3.21 -20.86
N ASN A 87 -15.48 -3.61 -20.58
CA ASN A 87 -15.82 -5.01 -20.28
C ASN A 87 -15.62 -5.94 -21.49
N GLU A 88 -15.89 -5.45 -22.71
CA GLU A 88 -15.56 -6.19 -23.93
C GLU A 88 -14.05 -6.34 -24.12
N TRP A 89 -13.27 -5.30 -23.80
CA TRP A 89 -11.82 -5.36 -23.82
C TRP A 89 -11.29 -6.38 -22.81
N LEU A 90 -11.77 -6.36 -21.56
CA LEU A 90 -11.37 -7.32 -20.52
C LEU A 90 -11.62 -8.77 -20.96
N ARG A 91 -12.83 -9.07 -21.48
CA ARG A 91 -13.17 -10.41 -21.99
C ARG A 91 -12.28 -10.87 -23.13
N LYS A 92 -11.95 -9.99 -24.09
CA LYS A 92 -11.11 -10.32 -25.25
C LYS A 92 -9.64 -10.56 -24.88
N ASN A 93 -9.17 -10.00 -23.77
CA ASN A 93 -7.77 -10.07 -23.35
C ASN A 93 -7.56 -10.97 -22.13
N GLU A 94 -8.60 -11.66 -21.66
CA GLU A 94 -8.55 -12.54 -20.49
C GLU A 94 -7.98 -11.81 -19.25
N ARG A 95 -8.66 -10.71 -18.91
CA ARG A 95 -8.31 -9.81 -17.80
C ARG A 95 -9.48 -9.60 -16.85
#